data_AF-A0A368L5R8-F1
#
_entry.id   AF-A0A368L5R8-F1
#
_cell.length_a   1.000
_cell.length_b   1.000
_cell.length_c   1.000
_cell.angle_alpha   90.00
_cell.angle_beta   90.00
_cell.angle_gamma   90.00
#
_symmetry.space_group_name_H-M   'P 1'
#
loop_
_entity.id
_entity.type
_entity.pdbx_description
1 polymer ?
#
loop_
_entity_poly.entity_id
_entity_poly.type
_entity_poly.pdbx_seq_one_letter_code
_entity_poly.pdbx_strand_id
1 'polypeptide(L)'
;MTGPRLFTPAQVAEILAIDVDSVMALAEEGRVHAVRVGSPASWRIDAESVNTYLDEQAEDARRRALWQESQNASIPEVWGTPGSL
;
A
#
# COMPACT_ATOMS: atom_id res chain seq x y z
N MET A 1 4.38 20.65 -21.86
CA MET A 1 4.54 19.85 -20.63
C MET A 1 3.25 19.99 -19.85
N THR A 2 2.44 18.94 -19.75
CA THR A 2 1.25 18.96 -18.87
C THR A 2 1.75 18.91 -17.42
N GLY A 3 1.22 19.77 -16.56
CA GLY A 3 1.54 19.76 -15.13
C GLY A 3 1.03 18.49 -14.44
N PRO A 4 1.47 18.23 -13.19
CA PRO A 4 1.06 17.04 -12.44
C PRO A 4 -0.46 17.00 -12.26
N ARG A 5 -1.04 15.80 -12.36
CA ARG A 5 -2.47 15.60 -12.09
C ARG A 5 -2.66 15.52 -10.58
N LEU A 6 -3.47 16.43 -10.05
CA LEU A 6 -3.68 16.55 -8.60
C LEU A 6 -5.10 16.10 -8.21
N PHE A 7 -5.18 15.31 -7.14
CA PHE A 7 -6.42 14.90 -6.51
C PHE A 7 -6.65 15.63 -5.18
N THR A 8 -7.90 15.71 -4.75
CA THR A 8 -8.24 16.03 -3.36
C THR A 8 -8.03 14.80 -2.47
N PRO A 9 -7.83 14.96 -1.16
CA PRO A 9 -7.77 13.83 -0.22
C PRO A 9 -8.99 12.91 -0.32
N ALA A 10 -10.19 13.46 -0.49
CA ALA A 10 -11.42 12.68 -0.69
C ALA A 10 -11.38 11.82 -1.96
N GLN A 11 -10.86 12.34 -3.07
CA GLN A 11 -10.72 11.52 -4.29
C GLN A 11 -9.73 10.38 -4.11
N VAL A 12 -8.64 10.59 -3.37
CA VAL A 12 -7.66 9.53 -3.07
C VAL A 12 -8.25 8.49 -2.13
N ALA A 13 -9.06 8.91 -1.16
CA ALA A 13 -9.79 8.01 -0.25
C ALA A 13 -10.68 7.03 -1.05
N GLU A 14 -11.43 7.54 -2.04
CA GLU A 14 -12.23 6.69 -2.94
C GLU A 14 -11.37 5.72 -3.76
N ILE A 15 -10.23 6.18 -4.29
CA ILE A 15 -9.32 5.34 -5.09
C ILE A 15 -8.73 4.21 -4.27
N LEU A 16 -8.29 4.51 -3.05
CA LEU A 16 -7.60 3.57 -2.16
C LEU A 16 -8.56 2.75 -1.30
N ALA A 17 -9.87 3.07 -1.32
CA ALA A 17 -10.89 2.49 -0.46
C ALA A 17 -10.53 2.58 1.04
N ILE A 18 -10.01 3.73 1.46
CA ILE A 18 -9.69 4.08 2.86
C ILE A 18 -10.37 5.40 3.23
N ASP A 19 -10.42 5.74 4.51
CA ASP A 19 -10.94 7.03 4.94
C ASP A 19 -9.95 8.19 4.67
N VAL A 20 -10.45 9.42 4.73
CA VAL A 20 -9.65 10.63 4.45
C VAL A 20 -8.54 10.83 5.49
N ASP A 21 -8.75 10.47 6.76
CA ASP A 21 -7.72 10.62 7.78
C ASP A 21 -6.55 9.66 7.52
N SER A 22 -6.85 8.43 7.08
CA SER A 22 -5.84 7.48 6.60
C SER A 22 -5.06 8.03 5.39
N VAL A 23 -5.72 8.71 4.44
CA VAL A 23 -5.01 9.38 3.34
C VAL A 23 -4.06 10.46 3.86
N MET A 24 -4.48 11.24 4.86
CA MET A 24 -3.64 12.27 5.46
C MET A 24 -2.46 11.66 6.21
N ALA A 25 -2.65 10.54 6.93
CA ALA A 25 -1.56 9.81 7.56
C ALA A 25 -0.52 9.34 6.53
N LEU A 26 -0.95 8.80 5.38
CA LEU A 26 -0.03 8.43 4.29
C LEU A 26 0.80 9.62 3.79
N ALA A 27 0.20 10.82 3.73
CA ALA A 27 0.91 12.03 3.33
C ALA A 27 1.92 12.48 4.40
N GLU A 28 1.56 12.40 5.67
CA GLU A 28 2.45 12.70 6.80
C GLU A 28 3.62 11.73 6.90
N GLU A 29 3.38 10.45 6.59
CA GLU A 29 4.39 9.40 6.49
C GLU A 29 5.28 9.53 5.24
N GLY A 30 4.95 10.44 4.31
CA GLY A 30 5.67 10.63 3.05
C GLY A 30 5.44 9.52 2.02
N ARG A 31 4.42 8.68 2.22
CA ARG A 31 4.06 7.57 1.33
C ARG A 31 3.30 8.03 0.08
N VAL A 32 2.65 9.19 0.16
CA VAL A 32 2.09 9.90 -1.00
C VAL A 32 2.52 11.36 -0.95
N HIS A 33 2.69 11.98 -2.11
CA HIS A 33 3.14 13.37 -2.18
C HIS A 33 1.96 14.33 -2.09
N ALA A 34 1.93 15.16 -1.04
CA ALA A 34 0.88 16.15 -0.80
C ALA A 34 1.43 17.59 -0.74
N VAL A 35 0.64 18.53 -1.26
CA VAL A 35 0.95 19.96 -1.27
C VAL A 35 -0.30 20.79 -0.97
N ARG A 36 -0.14 21.91 -0.27
CA ARG A 36 -1.21 22.90 -0.08
C ARG A 36 -1.11 23.96 -1.16
N VAL A 37 -2.18 24.16 -1.92
CA VAL A 37 -2.24 25.16 -2.99
C VAL A 37 -3.55 25.95 -2.97
N GLY A 38 -3.54 27.15 -3.55
CA GLY A 38 -4.70 28.04 -3.65
C GLY A 38 -4.89 28.99 -2.46
N SER A 39 -5.96 29.77 -2.52
CA SER A 39 -6.39 30.69 -1.45
C SER A 39 -7.93 30.60 -1.29
N PRO A 40 -8.44 30.03 -0.19
CA PRO A 40 -7.71 29.43 0.92
C PRO A 40 -6.94 28.16 0.52
N ALA A 41 -5.83 27.91 1.20
CA ALA A 41 -4.93 26.80 0.87
C ALA A 41 -5.56 25.45 1.16
N SER A 42 -5.74 24.65 0.11
CA SER A 42 -6.36 23.32 0.15
C SER A 42 -5.35 22.23 -0.20
N TRP A 43 -5.45 21.08 0.46
CA TRP A 43 -4.59 19.92 0.18
C TRP A 43 -4.84 19.35 -1.21
N ARG A 44 -3.74 18.98 -1.86
CA ARG A 44 -3.69 18.30 -3.15
C ARG A 44 -2.67 17.19 -3.09
N ILE A 45 -3.02 16.05 -3.66
CA ILE A 45 -2.19 14.85 -3.69
C ILE A 45 -1.83 14.56 -5.14
N ASP A 46 -0.56 14.31 -5.39
CA ASP A 46 -0.06 13.99 -6.71
C ASP A 46 -0.49 12.58 -7.15
N ALA A 47 -1.12 12.48 -8.31
CA ALA A 47 -1.67 11.23 -8.84
C ALA A 47 -0.59 10.19 -9.14
N GLU A 48 0.61 10.62 -9.57
CA GLU A 48 1.71 9.70 -9.85
C GLU A 48 2.19 9.04 -8.55
N SER A 49 2.36 9.80 -7.48
CA SER A 49 2.69 9.24 -6.16
C SER A 49 1.66 8.22 -5.64
N VAL A 50 0.36 8.41 -5.94
CA VAL A 50 -0.70 7.45 -5.57
C VAL A 50 -0.58 6.16 -6.38
N ASN A 51 -0.25 6.24 -7.67
CA ASN A 51 -0.02 5.04 -8.48
C ASN A 51 1.21 4.27 -8.00
N THR A 52 2.31 4.96 -7.73
CA THR A 52 3.52 4.35 -7.17
C THR A 52 3.22 3.61 -5.87
N TYR A 53 2.44 4.24 -4.98
CA TYR A 53 1.99 3.60 -3.75
C TYR A 53 1.21 2.30 -4.00
N LEU A 54 0.27 2.31 -4.96
CA LEU A 54 -0.51 1.13 -5.31
C LEU A 54 0.36 -0.01 -5.86
N ASP A 55 1.35 0.32 -6.70
CA ASP A 55 2.29 -0.66 -7.24
C ASP A 55 3.12 -1.31 -6.13
N GLU A 56 3.60 -0.51 -5.17
CA GLU A 56 4.30 -1.01 -3.97
C GLU A 56 3.41 -1.96 -3.14
N GLN A 57 2.14 -1.59 -2.91
CA GLN A 57 1.20 -2.44 -2.16
C GLN A 57 0.89 -3.76 -2.89
N ALA A 58 0.76 -3.72 -4.22
CA ALA A 58 0.53 -4.90 -5.03
C ALA A 58 1.73 -5.86 -4.96
N GLU A 59 2.95 -5.33 -5.04
CA GLU A 59 4.17 -6.13 -4.94
C GLU A 59 4.36 -6.73 -3.53
N ASP A 60 4.06 -5.97 -2.47
CA ASP A 60 4.08 -6.49 -1.10
C ASP A 60 3.04 -7.57 -0.86
N ALA A 61 1.84 -7.46 -1.46
CA ALA A 61 0.84 -8.52 -1.43
C ALA A 61 1.33 -9.77 -2.17
N ARG A 62 1.95 -9.60 -3.34
CA ARG A 62 2.52 -10.69 -4.15
C ARG A 62 3.61 -11.45 -3.38
N ARG A 63 4.56 -10.73 -2.75
CA ARG A 63 5.62 -11.34 -1.94
C ARG A 63 5.07 -12.14 -0.76
N ARG A 64 4.03 -11.62 -0.08
CA ARG A 64 3.38 -12.32 1.04
C ARG A 64 2.67 -13.61 0.60
N ALA A 65 1.99 -13.58 -0.54
CA ALA A 65 1.31 -14.77 -1.07
C ALA A 65 2.30 -15.90 -1.39
N LEU A 66 3.44 -15.58 -2.01
CA LEU A 66 4.50 -16.54 -2.30
C LEU A 66 5.12 -17.14 -1.04
N TRP A 67 5.30 -16.33 0.01
CA TRP A 67 5.80 -16.81 1.29
C TRP A 67 4.80 -17.77 1.96
N GLN A 68 3.50 -17.46 1.93
CA GLN A 68 2.45 -18.32 2.48
C GLN A 68 2.34 -19.68 1.74
N GLU A 69 2.48 -19.68 0.42
CA GLU A 69 2.47 -20.91 -0.38
C GLU A 69 3.69 -21.82 -0.08
N SER A 70 4.88 -21.22 0.06
CA SER A 70 6.11 -21.94 0.43
C SER A 70 6.00 -22.65 1.79
N GLN A 71 5.38 -22.01 2.78
CA GLN A 71 5.13 -22.62 4.10
C GLN A 71 4.13 -23.78 4.05
N ASN A 72 3.12 -23.72 3.16
CA ASN A 72 2.15 -24.80 2.99
C ASN A 72 2.75 -26.01 2.23
N ALA A 73 3.66 -25.75 1.28
CA ALA A 73 4.35 -26.80 0.52
C ALA A 73 5.52 -27.45 1.28
N SER A 74 6.05 -26.78 2.31
CA SER A 74 7.27 -27.20 3.02
C SER A 74 6.98 -27.63 4.47
N ILE A 75 6.18 -28.68 4.70
CA ILE A 75 6.31 -29.48 5.93
C ILE A 75 6.25 -30.99 5.62
N PRO A 76 7.38 -31.64 5.26
CA PRO A 76 7.43 -33.10 5.13
C PRO A 76 7.97 -33.93 6.32
N GLU A 77 8.54 -33.41 7.42
CA GLU A 77 9.33 -34.30 8.32
C GLU A 77 9.26 -34.08 9.87
N VAL A 78 8.26 -33.42 10.46
CA VAL A 78 8.25 -33.21 11.94
C VAL A 78 7.49 -34.29 12.74
N TRP A 79 6.98 -35.36 12.13
CA TRP A 79 6.31 -36.48 12.83
C TRP A 79 7.07 -37.81 12.82
N GLY A 80 8.40 -37.77 12.75
CA GLY A 80 9.23 -38.95 13.03
C GLY A 80 9.16 -39.31 14.52
N THR A 81 8.16 -40.10 14.92
CA THR A 81 8.01 -40.63 16.27
C THR A 81 9.28 -41.39 16.70
N PRO A 82 9.94 -41.02 17.81
CA PRO A 82 10.96 -41.88 18.40
C PRO A 82 10.24 -43.03 19.11
N GLY A 83 10.26 -44.22 18.53
CA GLY A 83 9.86 -45.42 19.25
C GLY A 83 9.09 -46.41 18.40
N SER A 84 9.80 -47.39 17.88
CA SER A 84 9.26 -48.73 17.65
C SER A 84 10.41 -49.70 17.86
N LEU A 85 10.41 -50.26 19.07
CA LEU A 85 11.00 -51.53 19.56
C LEU A 85 12.13 -52.17 18.76
#